data_AF-A0A3B0Z1T1-F1
#
_entry.id   AF-A0A3B0Z1T1-F1
#
_cell.length_a   1.000
_cell.length_b   1.000
_cell.length_c   1.000
_cell.angle_alpha   90.00
_cell.angle_beta   90.00
_cell.angle_gamma   90.00
#
_symmetry.space_group_name_H-M   'P 1'
#
loop_
_entity.id
_entity.type
_entity.pdbx_description
1 polymer ?
#
loop_
_entity_poly.entity_id
_entity_poly.type
_entity_poly.pdbx_seq_one_letter_code
_entity_poly.pdbx_strand_id
1 'polypeptide(L)'
;MKFSHIGIPTKEKFEGEIDLPHLKMTVSDHQNNPYGIQWQRYWDQAPYPELVMAVPHVAFEVDDLSAEIKDKKVIISPTSPSEGLVVAFIEVNGAPVELMEYSCTGSEEKL
;
A
#
# COMPACT_ATOMS: atom_id res chain seq x y z
N MET A 1 -11.73 7.10 -7.57
CA MET A 1 -10.34 6.58 -7.50
C MET A 1 -9.35 7.73 -7.66
N LYS A 2 -8.39 7.85 -6.74
CA LYS A 2 -7.38 8.90 -6.72
C LYS A 2 -6.00 8.27 -6.53
N PHE A 3 -5.01 8.70 -7.32
CA PHE A 3 -3.63 8.23 -7.15
C PHE A 3 -3.10 8.64 -5.77
N SER A 4 -2.48 7.68 -5.07
CA SER A 4 -1.81 7.90 -3.78
C SER A 4 -0.30 7.95 -3.98
N HIS A 5 0.30 6.84 -4.39
CA HIS A 5 1.74 6.70 -4.49
C HIS A 5 2.16 5.57 -5.44
N ILE A 6 3.46 5.50 -5.74
CA ILE A 6 4.14 4.32 -6.32
C ILE A 6 5.04 3.71 -5.25
N GLY A 7 4.80 2.43 -4.94
CA GLY A 7 5.65 1.63 -4.06
C GLY A 7 6.72 0.91 -4.88
N ILE A 8 7.99 1.13 -4.54
CA ILE A 8 9.15 0.60 -5.25
C ILE A 8 9.91 -0.34 -4.31
N PRO A 9 9.87 -1.67 -4.56
CA PRO A 9 10.63 -2.61 -3.76
C PRO A 9 12.13 -2.46 -4.01
N THR A 10 12.93 -2.61 -2.96
CA THR A 10 14.39 -2.63 -3.01
C THR A 10 14.96 -3.62 -1.99
N LYS A 11 16.15 -4.14 -2.29
CA LYS A 11 16.95 -4.95 -1.35
C LYS A 11 17.91 -4.10 -0.53
N GLU A 12 18.23 -2.91 -1.02
CA GLU A 12 19.18 -2.00 -0.38
C GLU A 12 18.49 -1.09 0.61
N LYS A 13 19.22 -0.65 1.64
CA LYS A 13 18.74 0.42 2.52
C LYS A 13 18.64 1.74 1.76
N PHE A 14 17.71 2.59 2.19
CA PHE A 14 17.49 3.92 1.62
C PHE A 14 17.43 5.00 2.69
N GLU A 15 17.52 6.27 2.29
CA GLU A 15 17.41 7.39 3.23
C GLU A 15 15.98 7.53 3.75
N GLY A 16 15.83 7.76 5.05
CA GLY A 16 14.51 7.93 5.68
C GLY A 16 13.71 6.64 5.86
N GLU A 17 14.37 5.50 6.10
CA GLU A 17 13.66 4.26 6.44
C GLU A 17 12.80 4.43 7.70
N ILE A 18 11.54 4.07 7.57
CA ILE A 18 10.56 3.97 8.65
C ILE A 18 10.27 2.47 8.84
N ASP A 19 10.62 1.92 10.00
CA ASP A 19 10.33 0.53 10.34
C ASP A 19 8.82 0.33 10.56
N LEU A 20 8.26 -0.70 9.93
CA LEU A 20 6.92 -1.21 10.18
C LEU A 20 7.03 -2.67 10.67
N PRO A 21 7.43 -2.93 11.94
CA PRO A 21 7.77 -4.28 12.39
C PRO A 21 6.63 -5.29 12.29
N HIS A 22 5.38 -4.85 12.52
CA HIS A 22 4.18 -5.70 12.38
C HIS A 22 3.93 -6.14 10.92
N LEU A 23 4.45 -5.39 9.96
CA LEU A 23 4.41 -5.70 8.53
C LEU A 23 5.71 -6.34 8.02
N LYS A 24 6.73 -6.49 8.87
CA LYS A 24 8.06 -7.00 8.50
C LYS A 24 8.66 -6.28 7.28
N MET A 25 8.58 -4.96 7.27
CA MET A 25 9.15 -4.15 6.20
C MET A 25 9.56 -2.77 6.69
N THR A 26 10.35 -2.09 5.87
CA THR A 26 10.68 -0.66 5.99
C THR A 26 10.13 0.08 4.79
N VAL A 27 9.65 1.32 5.01
CA VAL A 27 9.16 2.21 3.94
C VAL A 27 9.80 3.59 4.04
N SER A 28 9.82 4.34 2.94
CA SER A 28 10.00 5.80 3.00
C SER A 28 8.63 6.49 3.12
N ASP A 29 8.62 7.74 3.57
CA ASP A 29 7.41 8.55 3.52
C ASP A 29 7.11 8.96 2.07
N HIS A 30 5.92 8.63 1.55
CA HIS A 30 5.50 9.01 0.19
C HIS A 30 5.02 10.46 0.10
N GLN A 31 4.67 11.09 1.23
CA GLN A 31 4.17 12.47 1.29
C GLN A 31 5.30 13.50 1.35
N ASN A 32 6.52 13.06 1.67
CA ASN A 32 7.69 13.95 1.74
C ASN A 32 8.16 14.45 0.36
N ASN A 33 7.56 13.97 -0.72
CA ASN A 33 7.84 14.36 -2.09
C ASN A 33 6.54 14.56 -2.88
N PRO A 34 6.52 15.47 -3.87
CA PRO A 34 5.29 15.84 -4.57
C PRO A 34 4.79 14.80 -5.57
N TYR A 35 5.52 13.69 -5.75
CA TYR A 35 5.25 12.68 -6.77
C TYR A 35 4.72 11.36 -6.19
N GLY A 36 4.60 11.25 -4.86
CA GLY A 36 4.16 10.02 -4.21
C GLY A 36 5.14 8.87 -4.39
N ILE A 37 6.45 9.11 -4.36
CA ILE A 37 7.44 8.04 -4.46
C ILE A 37 7.63 7.41 -3.07
N GLN A 38 7.46 6.09 -2.98
CA GLN A 38 7.74 5.30 -1.80
C GLN A 38 8.76 4.20 -2.09
N TRP A 39 9.85 4.17 -1.35
CA TRP A 39 10.75 3.02 -1.31
C TRP A 39 10.26 2.02 -0.26
N GLN A 40 10.35 0.74 -0.57
CA GLN A 40 9.93 -0.34 0.31
C GLN A 40 11.00 -1.43 0.36
N ARG A 41 11.39 -1.87 1.54
CA ARG A 41 12.32 -3.00 1.72
C ARG A 41 11.70 -4.00 2.66
N TYR A 42 11.42 -5.19 2.13
CA TYR A 42 10.84 -6.30 2.89
C TYR A 42 11.93 -7.03 3.67
N TRP A 43 11.61 -7.50 4.87
CA TRP A 43 12.53 -8.29 5.68
C TRP A 43 12.47 -9.76 5.29
N ASP A 44 13.44 -10.53 5.77
CA ASP A 44 13.43 -11.97 5.61
C ASP A 44 12.12 -12.57 6.15
N GLN A 45 11.53 -13.48 5.37
CA GLN A 45 10.26 -14.14 5.70
C GLN A 45 9.06 -13.19 5.84
N ALA A 46 9.09 -12.04 5.17
CA ALA A 46 7.91 -11.20 5.00
C ALA A 46 6.82 -11.97 4.24
N PRO A 47 5.55 -11.95 4.71
CA PRO A 47 4.49 -12.84 4.22
C PRO A 47 3.81 -12.30 2.94
N TYR A 48 4.58 -11.75 2.01
CA TYR A 48 4.06 -11.12 0.80
C TYR A 48 4.29 -11.99 -0.44
N PRO A 49 3.40 -11.92 -1.45
CA PRO A 49 3.66 -12.54 -2.74
C PRO A 49 4.95 -12.02 -3.37
N GLU A 50 5.67 -12.90 -4.08
CA GLU A 50 6.90 -12.54 -4.78
C GLU A 50 6.70 -11.35 -5.73
N LEU A 51 5.55 -11.29 -6.39
CA LEU A 51 5.19 -10.19 -7.29
C LEU A 51 5.26 -8.82 -6.59
N VAL A 52 4.74 -8.72 -5.37
CA VAL A 52 4.73 -7.46 -4.59
C VAL A 52 6.14 -7.10 -4.13
N MET A 53 6.97 -8.09 -3.81
CA MET A 53 8.36 -7.87 -3.38
C MET A 53 9.32 -7.60 -4.53
N ALA A 54 8.93 -7.84 -5.79
CA ALA A 54 9.81 -7.75 -6.96
C ALA A 54 9.41 -6.67 -7.97
N VAL A 55 8.14 -6.28 -8.02
CA VAL A 55 7.61 -5.34 -9.03
C VAL A 55 7.00 -4.12 -8.34
N PRO A 56 7.29 -2.89 -8.82
CA PRO A 56 6.64 -1.70 -8.30
C PRO A 56 5.12 -1.77 -8.44
N HIS A 57 4.40 -1.23 -7.46
CA HIS A 57 2.95 -1.07 -7.54
C HIS A 57 2.55 0.39 -7.59
N VAL A 58 1.42 0.65 -8.22
CA VAL A 58 0.69 1.92 -8.06
C VAL A 58 -0.40 1.72 -7.02
N ALA A 59 -0.59 2.72 -6.17
CA ALA A 59 -1.59 2.72 -5.12
C ALA A 59 -2.67 3.76 -5.39
N PHE A 60 -3.92 3.39 -5.15
CA PHE A 60 -5.07 4.26 -5.34
C PHE A 60 -6.01 4.26 -4.15
N GLU A 61 -6.47 5.45 -3.77
CA GLU A 61 -7.60 5.65 -2.88
C GLU A 61 -8.91 5.33 -3.61
N VAL A 62 -9.78 4.55 -2.98
CA VAL A 62 -11.10 4.15 -3.47
C VAL A 62 -12.16 4.37 -2.39
N ASP A 63 -13.40 4.58 -2.83
CA ASP A 63 -14.52 4.87 -1.93
C ASP A 63 -15.13 3.60 -1.30
N ASP A 64 -15.02 2.45 -1.99
CA ASP A 64 -15.50 1.13 -1.54
C ASP A 64 -14.54 0.05 -2.05
N LEU A 65 -13.68 -0.46 -1.16
CA LEU A 65 -12.69 -1.48 -1.50
C LEU A 65 -13.35 -2.80 -1.91
N SER A 66 -14.46 -3.16 -1.26
CA SER A 66 -15.15 -4.43 -1.51
C SER A 66 -15.77 -4.46 -2.90
N ALA A 67 -16.36 -3.36 -3.33
CA ALA A 67 -16.84 -3.19 -4.70
C ALA A 67 -15.68 -3.20 -5.70
N GLU A 68 -14.57 -2.51 -5.39
CA GLU A 68 -13.45 -2.38 -6.31
C GLU A 68 -12.66 -3.66 -6.53
N ILE A 69 -12.57 -4.57 -5.56
CA ILE A 69 -11.85 -5.85 -5.75
C ILE A 69 -12.72 -6.94 -6.37
N LYS A 70 -14.02 -6.70 -6.54
CA LYS A 70 -14.96 -7.69 -7.07
C LYS A 70 -14.54 -8.14 -8.48
N ASP A 71 -14.56 -9.45 -8.71
CA ASP A 71 -14.19 -10.10 -9.97
C ASP A 71 -12.75 -9.82 -10.45
N LYS A 72 -11.88 -9.29 -9.57
CA LYS A 72 -10.45 -9.05 -9.84
C LYS A 72 -9.58 -10.17 -9.26
N LYS A 73 -8.36 -10.30 -9.80
CA LYS A 73 -7.35 -11.22 -9.26
C LYS A 73 -6.72 -10.61 -8.00
N VAL A 74 -7.30 -10.88 -6.84
CA VAL A 74 -6.77 -10.47 -5.53
C VAL A 74 -5.52 -11.28 -5.19
N ILE A 75 -4.41 -10.61 -4.91
CA ILE A 75 -3.12 -11.21 -4.53
C ILE A 75 -2.75 -10.96 -3.07
N ILE A 76 -3.33 -9.94 -2.43
CA ILE A 76 -3.36 -9.76 -0.98
C ILE A 76 -4.79 -9.42 -0.60
N SER A 77 -5.43 -10.27 0.20
CA SER A 77 -6.78 -10.03 0.72
C SER A 77 -6.84 -8.77 1.59
N PRO A 78 -8.03 -8.15 1.74
CA PRO A 78 -8.20 -6.98 2.59
C PRO A 78 -7.54 -7.13 3.97
N THR A 79 -6.65 -6.20 4.29
CA THR A 79 -5.90 -6.14 5.55
C THR A 79 -5.70 -4.67 5.97
N SER A 80 -5.28 -4.42 7.20
CA SER A 80 -5.13 -3.07 7.74
C SER A 80 -3.67 -2.81 8.14
N PRO A 81 -2.91 -1.99 7.37
CA PRO A 81 -1.52 -1.67 7.69
C PRO A 81 -1.43 -0.64 8.83
N SER A 82 -2.45 0.20 8.98
CA SER A 82 -2.59 1.22 10.02
C SER A 82 -4.06 1.43 10.38
N GLU A 83 -4.31 1.99 11.57
CA GLU A 83 -5.66 2.36 12.00
C GLU A 83 -6.36 3.27 10.97
N GLY A 84 -7.64 3.00 10.71
CA GLY A 84 -8.45 3.76 9.77
C GLY A 84 -8.16 3.52 8.28
N LEU A 85 -7.30 2.54 7.94
CA LEU A 85 -6.97 2.20 6.56
C LEU A 85 -7.14 0.70 6.33
N VAL A 86 -7.89 0.34 5.29
CA VAL A 86 -7.97 -1.02 4.76
C VAL A 86 -7.38 -1.03 3.36
N VAL A 87 -6.51 -1.99 3.07
CA VAL A 87 -5.87 -2.15 1.76
C VAL A 87 -6.07 -3.57 1.24
N ALA A 88 -6.11 -3.70 -0.08
CA ALA A 88 -5.98 -4.97 -0.77
C ALA A 88 -5.08 -4.80 -1.99
N PHE A 89 -4.41 -5.87 -2.41
CA PHE A 89 -3.65 -5.88 -3.66
C PHE A 89 -4.36 -6.74 -4.69
N ILE A 90 -4.44 -6.21 -5.90
CA ILE A 90 -4.86 -6.95 -7.09
C ILE A 90 -3.71 -7.04 -8.09
N GLU A 91 -3.77 -8.02 -8.98
CA GLU A 91 -2.89 -8.08 -10.14
C GLU A 91 -3.60 -7.56 -11.38
N VAL A 92 -2.97 -6.61 -12.07
CA VAL A 92 -3.45 -6.04 -13.34
C VAL A 92 -2.32 -6.14 -14.36
N ASN A 93 -2.52 -6.92 -15.42
CA ASN A 93 -1.52 -7.14 -16.48
C ASN A 93 -0.13 -7.55 -15.97
N GLY A 94 -0.09 -8.35 -14.90
CA GLY A 94 1.16 -8.80 -14.28
C GLY A 94 1.83 -7.77 -13.37
N ALA A 95 1.20 -6.62 -13.10
CA ALA A 95 1.66 -5.63 -12.13
C ALA A 95 0.77 -5.64 -10.87
N PRO A 96 1.35 -5.49 -9.67
CA PRO A 96 0.58 -5.27 -8.45
C PRO A 96 -0.05 -3.87 -8.44
N VAL A 97 -1.29 -3.77 -7.98
CA VAL A 97 -1.98 -2.51 -7.71
C VAL A 97 -2.54 -2.56 -6.30
N GLU A 98 -2.17 -1.59 -5.48
CA GLU A 98 -2.74 -1.41 -4.13
C GLU A 98 -4.01 -0.55 -4.22
N LEU A 99 -5.07 -1.02 -3.58
CA LEU A 99 -6.31 -0.28 -3.43
C LEU A 99 -6.52 0.02 -1.95
N MET A 100 -6.78 1.28 -1.63
CA MET A 100 -6.78 1.83 -0.28
C MET A 100 -8.15 2.46 0.00
N GLU A 101 -8.84 1.99 1.03
CA GLU A 101 -10.05 2.61 1.55
C GLU A 101 -9.76 3.17 2.94
N TYR A 102 -9.91 4.49 3.06
CA TYR A 102 -9.84 5.15 4.36
C TYR A 102 -11.22 5.08 5.01
N SER A 103 -11.23 4.68 6.28
CA SER A 103 -12.43 4.77 7.10
C SER A 103 -12.83 6.24 7.18
N CYS A 104 -14.06 6.57 6.80
CA CYS A 104 -14.65 7.85 7.15
C CYS A 104 -14.81 7.93 8.67
N THR A 105 -13.75 8.23 9.42
CA THR A 105 -13.93 8.91 10.70
C THR A 105 -14.47 10.27 10.33
N GLY A 106 -15.75 10.49 10.59
CA GLY A 106 -16.41 11.76 10.29
C GLY A 106 -15.54 12.91 10.77
N SER A 107 -15.51 13.97 9.97
CA SER A 107 -15.27 15.31 10.49
C SER A 107 -16.34 15.59 11.55
N GLU A 108 -16.15 15.11 12.77
CA GLU A 108 -16.91 15.58 13.91
C GLU A 108 -16.46 17.01 14.22
N GLU A 109 -17.41 17.91 14.02
CA GLU A 109 -17.54 19.28 14.50
C GLU A 109 -16.45 19.76 15.47
N LYS A 110 -15.57 20.65 14.99
CA LYS A 110 -15.09 21.73 15.83
C LYS A 110 -16.19 22.81 15.87
N LEU A 111 -17.08 22.70 16.85
CA LEU A 111 -17.73 23.85 17.48
C LEU A 111 -16.83 24.38 18.60
#